data_AF-A0A4U0X7H2-F1
#
_entry.id   AF-A0A4U0X7H2-F1
#
_cell.length_a   1.000
_cell.length_b   1.000
_cell.length_c   1.000
_cell.angle_alpha   90.00
_cell.angle_beta   90.00
_cell.angle_gamma   90.00
#
_symmetry.space_group_name_H-M   'P 1'
#
loop_
_entity.id
_entity.type
_entity.pdbx_description
1 polymer ?
#
loop_
_entity_poly.entity_id
_entity_poly.type
_entity_poly.pdbx_seq_one_letter_code
_entity_poly.pdbx_strand_id
1 'polypeptide(L)'
;MTIGASNTTGYQRFLGTCIGAVCAIAAWIISDANPYLLAFFGWLVSLGCFYIILGQDKGPMGRFILLTYNLSALYAYSLSVKDDEDDDDEGGINPQIWEIVLHRVVAVMTGCIWGVIVTRLIWPISARQKLKDGICVLWFRMGLIWKRDPLAVFLPNEPHQNSYMDIREEFELHRVFSQLEALRKSAASEFELKGPFPNKVYGRILQTTGCMLDAFHAMNVVIAKDLKATAGEAEVLLYTRPERAELSARISHLFSVLASSMKLEYPLNDALPNIEHTRDRLLAKIFDFRKNGERRHLATDKDLELLYAYALVTRQLAQDIADVGVEIENLYGILDEESLKLQ
;
A
#
# COMPACT_ATOMS: atom_id res chain seq x y z
N MET A 1 -8.45 -1.21 -13.85
CA MET A 1 -8.25 -2.36 -12.94
C MET A 1 -6.95 -3.04 -13.36
N THR A 2 -6.08 -3.42 -12.43
CA THR A 2 -4.86 -4.21 -12.76
C THR A 2 -5.23 -5.65 -13.12
N ILE A 3 -4.32 -6.38 -13.75
CA ILE A 3 -4.52 -7.79 -14.10
C ILE A 3 -4.81 -8.61 -12.83
N GLY A 4 -4.10 -8.35 -11.73
CA GLY A 4 -4.27 -9.07 -10.47
C GLY A 4 -5.61 -8.79 -9.81
N ALA A 5 -6.03 -7.51 -9.80
CA ALA A 5 -7.34 -7.14 -9.29
C ALA A 5 -8.46 -7.78 -10.12
N SER A 6 -8.30 -7.86 -11.44
CA SER A 6 -9.20 -8.58 -12.34
C SER A 6 -9.25 -10.07 -12.02
N ASN A 7 -8.10 -10.71 -11.80
CA ASN A 7 -8.01 -12.13 -11.48
C ASN A 7 -8.65 -12.47 -10.12
N THR A 8 -8.32 -11.70 -9.08
CA THR A 8 -8.90 -11.87 -7.73
C THR A 8 -10.41 -11.64 -7.75
N THR A 9 -10.87 -10.58 -8.43
CA THR A 9 -12.29 -10.26 -8.54
C THR A 9 -13.02 -11.33 -9.37
N GLY A 10 -12.43 -11.80 -10.47
CA GLY A 10 -12.99 -12.87 -11.30
C GLY A 10 -13.16 -14.18 -10.53
N TYR A 11 -12.15 -14.56 -9.73
CA TYR A 11 -12.24 -15.73 -8.87
C TYR A 11 -13.34 -15.59 -7.80
N GLN A 12 -13.42 -14.44 -7.12
CA GLN A 12 -14.46 -14.17 -6.13
C GLN A 12 -15.87 -14.13 -6.76
N ARG A 13 -15.99 -13.64 -7.99
CA ARG A 13 -17.23 -13.65 -8.77
C ARG A 13 -17.67 -15.07 -9.08
N PHE A 14 -16.76 -15.90 -9.59
CA PHE A 14 -17.05 -17.30 -9.90
C PHE A 14 -17.54 -18.03 -8.64
N LEU A 15 -16.73 -18.01 -7.59
CA LEU A 15 -17.03 -18.75 -6.36
C LEU A 15 -18.32 -18.23 -5.70
N GLY A 16 -18.50 -16.91 -5.65
CA GLY A 16 -19.70 -16.30 -5.08
C GLY A 16 -20.96 -16.65 -5.88
N THR A 17 -20.86 -16.72 -7.21
CA THR A 17 -21.98 -17.12 -8.07
C THR A 17 -22.32 -18.59 -7.86
N CYS A 18 -21.34 -19.49 -7.81
CA CYS A 18 -21.59 -20.91 -7.53
C CYS A 18 -22.25 -21.14 -6.17
N ILE A 19 -21.77 -20.47 -5.12
CA ILE A 19 -22.36 -20.60 -3.78
C ILE A 19 -23.78 -20.04 -3.76
N GLY A 20 -24.00 -18.84 -4.32
CA GLY A 20 -25.33 -18.24 -4.38
C GLY A 20 -26.32 -19.07 -5.20
N ALA A 21 -25.86 -19.71 -6.28
CA ALA A 21 -26.63 -20.65 -7.10
C ALA A 21 -27.09 -21.88 -6.28
N VAL A 22 -26.17 -22.52 -5.55
CA VAL A 22 -26.49 -23.65 -4.67
C VAL A 22 -27.48 -23.24 -3.58
N CYS A 23 -27.26 -22.09 -2.94
CA CYS A 23 -28.19 -21.56 -1.94
C CYS A 23 -29.57 -21.26 -2.51
N ALA A 24 -29.66 -20.74 -3.73
CA ALA A 24 -30.94 -20.46 -4.40
C ALA A 24 -31.70 -21.75 -4.70
N ILE A 25 -31.02 -22.77 -5.25
CA ILE A 25 -31.62 -24.08 -5.54
C ILE A 25 -32.13 -24.73 -4.24
N ALA A 26 -31.30 -24.74 -3.19
CA ALA A 26 -31.67 -25.32 -1.91
C ALA A 26 -32.86 -24.59 -1.29
N ALA A 27 -32.86 -23.25 -1.27
CA ALA A 27 -33.97 -22.47 -0.74
C ALA A 27 -35.27 -22.71 -1.51
N TRP A 28 -35.21 -22.80 -2.84
CA TRP A 28 -36.38 -23.06 -3.68
C TRP A 28 -37.00 -24.43 -3.40
N ILE A 29 -36.19 -25.49 -3.43
CA ILE A 29 -36.64 -26.87 -3.18
C ILE A 29 -37.27 -27.00 -1.78
N ILE A 30 -36.68 -26.37 -0.76
CA ILE A 30 -37.21 -26.45 0.61
C ILE A 30 -38.48 -25.59 0.78
N SER A 31 -38.57 -24.47 0.06
CA SER A 31 -39.70 -23.55 0.18
C SER A 31 -40.96 -23.99 -0.54
N ASP A 32 -40.85 -24.86 -1.56
CA ASP A 32 -41.97 -25.30 -2.41
C ASP A 32 -42.85 -24.13 -2.88
N ALA A 33 -42.20 -23.08 -3.40
CA ALA A 33 -42.79 -21.79 -3.79
C ALA A 33 -43.50 -20.99 -2.68
N ASN A 34 -43.34 -21.32 -1.39
CA ASN A 34 -43.89 -20.55 -0.29
C ASN A 34 -43.09 -19.24 -0.05
N PRO A 35 -43.72 -18.05 -0.17
CA PRO A 35 -43.02 -16.78 -0.06
C PRO A 35 -42.43 -16.48 1.32
N TYR A 36 -43.08 -16.94 2.39
CA TYR A 36 -42.61 -16.67 3.76
C TYR A 36 -41.34 -17.47 4.08
N LEU A 37 -41.27 -18.72 3.61
CA LEU A 37 -40.07 -19.55 3.74
C LEU A 37 -38.92 -18.99 2.91
N LEU A 38 -39.19 -18.55 1.67
CA LEU A 38 -38.18 -17.94 0.80
C LEU A 38 -37.60 -16.64 1.42
N ALA A 39 -38.45 -15.82 2.04
CA ALA A 39 -38.03 -14.62 2.76
C ALA A 39 -37.14 -14.94 3.97
N PHE A 40 -37.48 -15.99 4.73
CA PHE A 40 -36.66 -16.44 5.86
C PHE A 40 -35.28 -16.94 5.41
N PHE A 41 -35.22 -17.75 4.34
CA PHE A 41 -33.94 -18.18 3.77
C PHE A 41 -33.13 -17.01 3.22
N GLY A 42 -33.78 -16.02 2.59
CA GLY A 42 -33.13 -14.80 2.14
C GLY A 42 -32.49 -14.01 3.28
N TRP A 43 -33.20 -13.88 4.41
CA TRP A 43 -32.65 -13.29 5.62
C TRP A 43 -31.42 -14.05 6.13
N LEU A 44 -31.47 -15.39 6.19
CA LEU A 44 -30.34 -16.21 6.64
C LEU A 44 -29.11 -16.08 5.72
N VAL A 45 -29.31 -16.17 4.40
CA VAL A 45 -28.24 -15.98 3.41
C VAL A 45 -27.66 -14.57 3.49
N SER A 46 -28.48 -13.55 3.76
CA SER A 46 -28.00 -12.17 3.91
C SER A 46 -27.03 -12.01 5.09
N LEU A 47 -27.29 -12.66 6.23
CA LEU A 47 -26.40 -12.62 7.40
C LEU A 47 -25.02 -13.22 7.07
N GLY A 48 -25.01 -14.37 6.40
CA GLY A 48 -23.76 -14.99 5.93
C GLY A 48 -22.99 -14.09 4.96
N CYS A 49 -23.70 -13.46 4.01
CA CYS A 49 -23.09 -12.51 3.08
C CYS A 49 -22.51 -11.28 3.79
N PHE A 50 -23.19 -10.71 4.79
CA PHE A 50 -22.68 -9.58 5.57
C PHE A 50 -21.41 -9.95 6.34
N TYR A 51 -21.36 -11.15 6.93
CA TYR A 51 -20.15 -11.65 7.57
C TYR A 51 -18.98 -11.79 6.57
N ILE A 52 -19.23 -12.28 5.35
CA ILE A 52 -18.19 -12.39 4.31
C ILE A 52 -17.71 -10.99 3.86
N ILE A 53 -18.62 -10.02 3.75
CA ILE A 53 -18.29 -8.66 3.32
C ILE A 53 -17.49 -7.90 4.38
N LEU A 54 -17.93 -7.94 5.65
CA LEU A 54 -17.35 -7.14 6.74
C LEU A 54 -16.28 -7.89 7.54
N GLY A 55 -16.45 -9.18 7.77
CA GLY A 55 -15.57 -9.97 8.64
C GLY A 55 -14.40 -10.62 7.91
N GLN A 56 -14.56 -10.97 6.63
CA GLN A 56 -13.50 -11.62 5.83
C GLN A 56 -12.84 -10.69 4.79
N ASP A 57 -13.24 -9.41 4.71
CA ASP A 57 -12.82 -8.45 3.69
C ASP A 57 -12.98 -8.95 2.23
N LYS A 58 -13.85 -9.94 2.01
CA LYS A 58 -14.15 -10.51 0.67
C LYS A 58 -15.42 -9.86 0.11
N GLY A 59 -15.41 -8.53 0.06
CA GLY A 59 -16.55 -7.72 -0.38
C GLY A 59 -17.19 -8.18 -1.70
N PRO A 60 -16.42 -8.36 -2.79
CA PRO A 60 -16.98 -8.84 -4.06
C PRO A 60 -17.65 -10.21 -3.93
N MET A 61 -17.03 -11.18 -3.24
CA MET A 61 -17.58 -12.52 -3.07
C MET A 61 -18.98 -12.47 -2.44
N GLY A 62 -19.15 -11.80 -1.29
CA GLY A 62 -20.45 -11.71 -0.63
C GLY A 62 -21.51 -10.98 -1.46
N ARG A 63 -21.14 -9.95 -2.21
CA ARG A 63 -22.05 -9.25 -3.14
C ARG A 63 -22.54 -10.17 -4.26
N PHE A 64 -21.67 -10.98 -4.84
CA PHE A 64 -22.05 -11.91 -5.91
C PHE A 64 -22.88 -13.08 -5.39
N ILE A 65 -22.67 -13.56 -4.17
CA ILE A 65 -23.55 -14.54 -3.53
C ILE A 65 -24.96 -13.97 -3.39
N LEU A 66 -25.10 -12.78 -2.81
CA LEU A 66 -26.39 -12.14 -2.55
C LEU A 66 -27.12 -11.79 -3.84
N LEU A 67 -26.39 -11.24 -4.83
CA LEU A 67 -26.91 -11.02 -6.16
C LEU A 67 -27.40 -12.35 -6.76
N THR A 68 -26.58 -13.42 -6.66
CA THR A 68 -26.87 -14.74 -7.23
C THR A 68 -28.08 -15.43 -6.63
N TYR A 69 -28.20 -15.33 -5.31
CA TYR A 69 -29.38 -15.79 -4.61
C TYR A 69 -30.63 -15.03 -5.07
N ASN A 70 -30.59 -13.70 -5.04
CA ASN A 70 -31.77 -12.87 -5.28
C ASN A 70 -32.32 -12.99 -6.71
N LEU A 71 -31.52 -12.78 -7.77
CA LEU A 71 -32.06 -12.89 -9.13
C LEU A 71 -32.38 -14.33 -9.57
N SER A 72 -32.03 -15.36 -8.79
CA SER A 72 -32.41 -16.73 -9.15
C SER A 72 -33.67 -17.14 -8.37
N ALA A 73 -33.65 -17.00 -7.05
CA ALA A 73 -34.78 -17.39 -6.20
C ALA A 73 -36.00 -16.47 -6.36
N LEU A 74 -35.81 -15.14 -6.38
CA LEU A 74 -36.94 -14.20 -6.54
C LEU A 74 -37.47 -14.16 -7.96
N TYR A 75 -36.60 -14.35 -8.96
CA TYR A 75 -37.02 -14.43 -10.35
C TYR A 75 -37.86 -15.68 -10.60
N ALA A 76 -37.39 -16.85 -10.11
CA ALA A 76 -38.19 -18.08 -10.14
C ALA A 76 -39.55 -17.91 -9.44
N TYR A 77 -39.59 -17.20 -8.30
CA TYR A 77 -40.86 -16.90 -7.62
C TYR A 77 -41.76 -16.00 -8.47
N SER A 78 -41.22 -14.93 -9.04
CA SER A 78 -41.99 -14.02 -9.90
C SER A 78 -42.53 -14.73 -11.14
N LEU A 79 -41.79 -15.68 -11.70
CA LEU A 79 -42.21 -16.50 -12.84
C LEU A 79 -43.30 -17.49 -12.43
N SER A 80 -43.19 -18.10 -11.24
CA SER A 80 -44.23 -18.99 -10.71
C SER A 80 -45.57 -18.30 -10.41
N VAL A 81 -45.57 -16.97 -10.27
CA VAL A 81 -46.76 -16.15 -9.96
C VAL A 81 -47.38 -15.54 -11.21
N LYS A 82 -46.63 -15.42 -12.31
CA LYS A 82 -47.15 -14.91 -13.60
C LYS A 82 -47.63 -16.08 -14.46
N ASP A 83 -48.91 -16.03 -14.84
CA ASP A 83 -49.60 -17.03 -15.64
C ASP A 83 -49.71 -16.51 -17.08
N ASP A 84 -48.59 -16.46 -17.81
CA ASP A 84 -48.56 -16.08 -19.23
C ASP A 84 -48.47 -17.37 -20.08
N GLU A 85 -49.52 -17.65 -20.87
CA GLU A 85 -49.74 -18.90 -21.64
C GLU A 85 -48.77 -19.12 -22.83
N ASP A 86 -47.70 -18.32 -22.98
CA ASP A 86 -46.81 -18.30 -24.17
C ASP A 86 -45.31 -18.44 -23.84
N ASP A 87 -44.90 -18.69 -22.57
CA ASP A 87 -43.50 -18.84 -22.16
C ASP A 87 -43.05 -20.33 -22.10
N ASP A 88 -43.10 -21.01 -23.25
CA ASP A 88 -42.73 -22.43 -23.40
C ASP A 88 -41.25 -22.76 -23.06
N ASP A 89 -40.39 -21.75 -22.90
CA ASP A 89 -38.95 -21.93 -22.68
C ASP A 89 -38.54 -21.88 -21.19
N GLU A 90 -39.31 -21.26 -20.29
CA GLU A 90 -38.92 -21.12 -18.87
C GLU A 90 -40.09 -21.16 -17.86
N GLY A 91 -41.35 -21.03 -18.30
CA GLY A 91 -42.52 -20.82 -17.44
C GLY A 91 -43.52 -21.97 -17.50
N GLY A 92 -43.57 -22.81 -16.47
CA GLY A 92 -44.59 -23.86 -16.34
C GLY A 92 -44.83 -24.25 -14.89
N ILE A 93 -45.75 -25.20 -14.67
CA ILE A 93 -46.28 -25.68 -13.38
C ILE A 93 -45.18 -26.11 -12.37
N ASN A 94 -43.92 -26.25 -12.82
CA ASN A 94 -42.72 -26.19 -12.00
C ASN A 94 -41.67 -25.34 -12.75
N PRO A 95 -41.40 -24.07 -12.38
CA PRO A 95 -40.31 -23.34 -13.01
C PRO A 95 -39.01 -24.13 -12.76
N GLN A 96 -38.32 -24.47 -13.83
CA GLN A 96 -37.08 -25.23 -13.73
C GLN A 96 -35.99 -24.29 -13.20
N ILE A 97 -35.94 -24.09 -11.88
CA ILE A 97 -34.93 -23.25 -11.24
C ILE A 97 -33.51 -23.63 -11.66
N TRP A 98 -33.32 -24.89 -12.03
CA TRP A 98 -32.09 -25.41 -12.60
C TRP A 98 -31.64 -24.63 -13.84
N GLU A 99 -32.54 -24.37 -14.79
CA GLU A 99 -32.27 -23.68 -16.04
C GLU A 99 -31.94 -22.21 -15.80
N ILE A 100 -32.76 -21.51 -15.00
CA ILE A 100 -32.54 -20.12 -14.58
C ILE A 100 -31.16 -19.96 -13.92
N VAL A 101 -30.80 -20.88 -13.02
CA VAL A 101 -29.51 -20.85 -12.31
C VAL A 101 -28.36 -21.19 -13.25
N LEU A 102 -28.53 -22.16 -14.16
CA LEU A 102 -27.51 -22.56 -15.12
C LEU A 102 -27.19 -21.44 -16.10
N HIS A 103 -28.21 -20.81 -16.71
CA HIS A 103 -28.04 -19.66 -17.60
C HIS A 103 -27.23 -18.56 -16.92
N ARG A 104 -27.54 -18.31 -15.65
CA ARG A 104 -26.84 -17.31 -14.87
C ARG A 104 -25.38 -17.65 -14.60
N VAL A 105 -25.09 -18.87 -14.14
CA VAL A 105 -23.72 -19.30 -13.88
C VAL A 105 -22.89 -19.22 -15.16
N VAL A 106 -23.43 -19.70 -16.29
CA VAL A 106 -22.76 -19.65 -17.60
C VAL A 106 -22.55 -18.20 -18.05
N ALA A 107 -23.55 -17.33 -17.94
CA ALA A 107 -23.43 -15.92 -18.32
C ALA A 107 -22.35 -15.19 -17.50
N VAL A 108 -22.32 -15.38 -16.18
CA VAL A 108 -21.29 -14.80 -15.32
C VAL A 108 -19.90 -15.36 -15.64
N MET A 109 -19.81 -16.66 -15.93
CA MET A 109 -18.55 -17.30 -16.29
C MET A 109 -17.98 -16.78 -17.60
N THR A 110 -18.80 -16.70 -18.64
CA THR A 110 -18.42 -16.12 -19.93
C THR A 110 -17.97 -14.67 -19.75
N GLY A 111 -18.69 -13.88 -18.94
CA GLY A 111 -18.30 -12.50 -18.60
C GLY A 111 -16.97 -12.40 -17.85
N CYS A 112 -16.70 -13.32 -16.91
CA CYS A 112 -15.42 -13.36 -16.19
C CYS A 112 -14.26 -13.73 -17.12
N ILE A 113 -14.44 -14.75 -17.98
CA ILE A 113 -13.45 -15.17 -18.97
C ILE A 113 -13.14 -14.01 -19.93
N TRP A 114 -14.18 -13.36 -20.47
CA TRP A 114 -14.02 -12.20 -21.35
C TRP A 114 -13.30 -11.04 -20.65
N GLY A 115 -13.65 -10.77 -19.38
CA GLY A 115 -12.96 -9.76 -18.57
C GLY A 115 -11.45 -10.05 -18.41
N VAL A 116 -11.07 -11.31 -18.20
CA VAL A 116 -9.66 -11.72 -18.14
C VAL A 116 -8.97 -11.54 -19.49
N ILE A 117 -9.63 -11.90 -20.60
CA ILE A 117 -9.09 -11.72 -21.96
C ILE A 117 -8.84 -10.24 -22.24
N VAL A 118 -9.82 -9.36 -22.00
CA VAL A 118 -9.69 -7.91 -22.22
C VAL A 118 -8.57 -7.32 -21.38
N THR A 119 -8.49 -7.69 -20.10
CA THR A 119 -7.46 -7.17 -19.18
C THR A 119 -6.06 -7.70 -19.46
N ARG A 120 -5.91 -8.78 -20.25
CA ARG A 120 -4.60 -9.30 -20.68
C ARG A 120 -4.18 -8.85 -22.08
N LEU A 121 -5.11 -8.77 -23.04
CA LEU A 121 -4.77 -8.52 -24.44
C LEU A 121 -4.92 -7.06 -24.85
N ILE A 122 -5.97 -6.37 -24.40
CA ILE A 122 -6.30 -5.02 -24.87
C ILE A 122 -5.59 -3.97 -24.01
N TRP A 123 -5.59 -4.17 -22.68
CA TRP A 123 -5.06 -3.17 -21.75
C TRP A 123 -4.35 -3.79 -20.54
N PRO A 124 -3.17 -4.41 -20.73
CA PRO A 124 -2.43 -5.06 -19.66
C PRO A 124 -1.79 -4.03 -18.72
N ILE A 125 -2.47 -3.68 -17.62
CA ILE A 125 -1.86 -2.94 -16.52
C ILE A 125 -1.37 -3.92 -15.46
N SER A 126 -0.05 -4.07 -15.34
CA SER A 126 0.60 -4.86 -14.30
C SER A 126 0.56 -4.15 -12.94
N ALA A 127 0.06 -4.83 -11.91
CA ALA A 127 0.16 -4.39 -10.52
C ALA A 127 1.60 -4.50 -10.01
N ARG A 128 2.38 -5.49 -10.47
CA ARG A 128 3.79 -5.63 -10.13
C ARG A 128 4.59 -4.39 -10.55
N GLN A 129 4.40 -3.94 -11.79
CA GLN A 129 5.08 -2.75 -12.30
C GLN A 129 4.61 -1.47 -11.59
N LYS A 130 3.29 -1.32 -11.37
CA LYS A 130 2.75 -0.16 -10.63
C LYS A 130 3.22 -0.11 -9.18
N LEU A 131 3.35 -1.26 -8.52
CA LEU A 131 3.90 -1.36 -7.18
C LEU A 131 5.35 -0.85 -7.17
N LYS A 132 6.18 -1.37 -8.07
CA LYS A 132 7.58 -1.00 -8.19
C LYS A 132 7.74 0.51 -8.45
N ASP A 133 7.02 1.03 -9.44
CA ASP A 133 7.05 2.45 -9.78
C ASP A 133 6.57 3.33 -8.63
N GLY A 134 5.52 2.91 -7.93
CA GLY A 134 5.00 3.64 -6.79
C GLY A 134 5.93 3.65 -5.58
N ILE A 135 6.63 2.55 -5.28
CA ILE A 135 7.69 2.50 -4.25
C ILE A 135 8.80 3.50 -4.60
N CYS A 136 9.24 3.54 -5.86
CA CYS A 136 10.28 4.47 -6.29
C CYS A 136 9.86 5.93 -6.08
N VAL A 137 8.63 6.28 -6.50
CA VAL A 137 8.11 7.64 -6.33
C VAL A 137 7.98 8.00 -4.84
N LEU A 138 7.54 7.07 -4.00
CA LEU A 138 7.44 7.27 -2.56
C LEU A 138 8.82 7.58 -1.96
N TRP A 139 9.83 6.76 -2.22
CA TRP A 139 11.19 6.99 -1.73
C TRP A 139 11.80 8.28 -2.26
N PHE A 140 11.62 8.61 -3.54
CA PHE A 140 12.08 9.91 -4.07
C PHE A 140 11.43 11.08 -3.35
N ARG A 141 10.11 11.02 -3.08
CA ARG A 141 9.40 12.06 -2.34
C ARG A 141 9.92 12.18 -0.91
N MET A 142 10.11 11.06 -0.21
CA MET A 142 10.71 11.04 1.12
C MET A 142 12.13 11.65 1.11
N GLY A 143 12.96 11.27 0.14
CA GLY A 143 14.30 11.83 -0.01
C GLY A 143 14.30 13.33 -0.27
N LEU A 144 13.38 13.85 -1.09
CA LEU A 144 13.25 15.29 -1.34
C LEU A 144 12.76 16.07 -0.12
N ILE A 145 11.82 15.50 0.64
CA ILE A 145 11.30 16.09 1.87
C ILE A 145 12.42 16.18 2.91
N TRP A 146 13.16 15.09 3.13
CA TRP A 146 14.26 15.06 4.11
C TRP A 146 15.40 16.02 3.73
N LYS A 147 15.64 16.24 2.43
CA LYS A 147 16.63 17.19 1.93
C LYS A 147 16.38 18.64 2.37
N ARG A 148 15.13 18.99 2.71
CA ARG A 148 14.77 20.33 3.20
C ARG A 148 15.35 20.65 4.58
N ASP A 149 15.97 19.67 5.26
CA ASP A 149 16.40 19.70 6.66
C ASP A 149 15.20 19.92 7.62
N PRO A 150 14.80 18.90 8.40
CA PRO A 150 13.67 19.03 9.32
C PRO A 150 13.82 20.20 10.30
N LEU A 151 15.06 20.53 10.69
CA LEU A 151 15.35 21.56 11.67
C LEU A 151 15.58 22.95 11.06
N ALA A 152 15.55 23.08 9.72
CA ALA A 152 15.72 24.38 9.05
C ALA A 152 14.56 25.34 9.33
N VAL A 153 13.38 24.84 9.70
CA VAL A 153 12.18 25.64 10.05
C VAL A 153 12.46 26.65 11.16
N PHE A 154 13.42 26.35 12.03
CA PHE A 154 13.80 27.17 13.18
C PHE A 154 14.87 28.22 12.87
N LEU A 155 15.43 28.25 11.66
CA LEU A 155 16.48 29.17 11.29
C LEU A 155 15.90 30.55 10.90
N PRO A 156 16.39 31.66 11.49
CA PRO A 156 15.79 32.99 11.33
C PRO A 156 15.90 33.59 9.92
N ASN A 157 16.80 33.07 9.08
CA ASN A 157 17.07 33.58 7.73
C ASN A 157 16.49 32.70 6.61
N GLU A 158 15.80 31.60 6.94
CA GLU A 158 15.16 30.74 5.95
C GLU A 158 13.71 31.16 5.73
N PRO A 159 13.23 31.26 4.48
CA PRO A 159 11.84 31.59 4.22
C PRO A 159 10.93 30.52 4.84
N HIS A 160 9.94 30.94 5.64
CA HIS A 160 8.92 30.09 6.26
C HIS A 160 8.11 29.21 5.27
N GLN A 161 8.33 29.35 3.96
CA GLN A 161 7.75 28.49 2.92
C GLN A 161 8.41 27.11 2.85
N ASN A 162 9.58 26.90 3.44
CA ASN A 162 10.25 25.59 3.53
C ASN A 162 9.87 24.85 4.82
N SER A 163 8.58 24.67 5.09
CA SER A 163 8.15 23.72 6.12
C SER A 163 8.73 22.35 5.79
N TYR A 164 9.31 21.67 6.78
CA TYR A 164 9.86 20.32 6.64
C TYR A 164 8.86 19.40 5.92
N MET A 165 7.62 19.37 6.41
CA MET A 165 6.52 18.61 5.83
C MET A 165 5.19 19.34 6.10
N ASP A 166 4.36 19.49 5.06
CA ASP A 166 2.97 19.95 5.23
C ASP A 166 2.04 18.77 5.55
N ILE A 167 0.92 19.01 6.26
CA ILE A 167 -0.12 18.01 6.57
C ILE A 167 -0.61 17.33 5.27
N ARG A 168 -0.70 18.10 4.18
CA ARG A 168 -1.07 17.57 2.86
C ARG A 168 -0.04 16.61 2.30
N GLU A 169 1.25 16.94 2.43
CA GLU A 169 2.34 16.06 1.99
C GLU A 169 2.34 14.77 2.82
N GLU A 170 2.17 14.88 4.14
CA GLU A 170 2.10 13.73 5.03
C GLU A 170 0.93 12.79 4.69
N PHE A 171 -0.27 13.35 4.50
CA PHE A 171 -1.44 12.57 4.09
C PHE A 171 -1.23 11.90 2.73
N GLU A 172 -0.61 12.60 1.78
CA GLU A 172 -0.31 12.04 0.46
C GLU A 172 0.68 10.87 0.52
N LEU A 173 1.72 10.94 1.36
CA LEU A 173 2.65 9.82 1.57
C LEU A 173 1.94 8.58 2.12
N HIS A 174 1.12 8.75 3.17
CA HIS A 174 0.35 7.65 3.76
C HIS A 174 -0.69 7.08 2.81
N ARG A 175 -1.34 7.94 2.01
CA ARG A 175 -2.29 7.51 0.98
C ARG A 175 -1.61 6.66 -0.08
N VAL A 176 -0.46 7.11 -0.59
CA VAL A 176 0.33 6.34 -1.56
C VAL A 176 0.78 5.02 -0.93
N PHE A 177 1.29 5.03 0.30
CA PHE A 177 1.71 3.82 1.00
C PHE A 177 0.59 2.77 1.10
N SER A 178 -0.62 3.17 1.52
CA SER A 178 -1.78 2.28 1.57
C SER A 178 -2.15 1.73 0.18
N GLN A 179 -2.04 2.53 -0.87
CA GLN A 179 -2.23 2.08 -2.25
C GLN A 179 -1.16 1.05 -2.67
N LEU A 180 0.09 1.19 -2.23
CA LEU A 180 1.16 0.21 -2.49
C LEU A 180 0.87 -1.13 -1.83
N GLU A 181 0.36 -1.15 -0.60
CA GLU A 181 -0.05 -2.41 0.05
C GLU A 181 -1.18 -3.12 -0.72
N ALA A 182 -2.17 -2.35 -1.19
CA ALA A 182 -3.24 -2.89 -2.03
C ALA A 182 -2.70 -3.42 -3.37
N LEU A 183 -1.77 -2.71 -3.99
CA LEU A 183 -1.09 -3.16 -5.21
C LEU A 183 -0.26 -4.42 -4.97
N ARG A 184 0.41 -4.57 -3.82
CA ARG A 184 1.13 -5.80 -3.46
C ARG A 184 0.19 -7.01 -3.39
N LYS A 185 -0.96 -6.86 -2.73
CA LYS A 185 -2.00 -7.91 -2.67
C LYS A 185 -2.48 -8.29 -4.08
N SER A 186 -2.70 -7.29 -4.95
CA SER A 186 -3.05 -7.51 -6.35
C SER A 186 -1.93 -8.22 -7.11
N ALA A 187 -0.68 -7.78 -6.97
CA ALA A 187 0.50 -8.32 -7.66
C ALA A 187 0.74 -9.80 -7.34
N ALA A 188 0.43 -10.23 -6.11
CA ALA A 188 0.51 -11.64 -5.71
C ALA A 188 -0.45 -12.55 -6.49
N SER A 189 -1.54 -12.01 -7.02
CA SER A 189 -2.52 -12.73 -7.85
C SER A 189 -2.25 -12.62 -9.36
N GLU A 190 -1.18 -11.93 -9.77
CA GLU A 190 -0.75 -11.86 -11.16
C GLU A 190 0.17 -13.02 -11.49
N PHE A 191 -0.11 -13.71 -12.60
CA PHE A 191 0.74 -14.74 -13.15
C PHE A 191 1.61 -14.16 -14.26
N GLU A 192 2.93 -14.35 -14.20
CA GLU A 192 3.88 -13.95 -15.24
C GLU A 192 4.80 -15.12 -15.58
N LEU A 193 5.25 -15.18 -16.83
CA LEU A 193 6.14 -16.22 -17.34
C LEU A 193 7.55 -16.17 -16.70
N LYS A 194 7.97 -15.00 -16.21
CA LYS A 194 9.28 -14.82 -15.55
C LYS A 194 9.36 -15.47 -14.17
N GLY A 195 8.22 -15.80 -13.55
CA GLY A 195 8.16 -16.46 -12.25
C GLY A 195 7.13 -15.89 -11.27
N PRO A 196 7.00 -16.52 -10.09
CA PRO A 196 6.09 -16.07 -9.05
C PRO A 196 6.52 -14.72 -8.49
N PHE A 197 5.54 -13.90 -8.09
CA PHE A 197 5.81 -12.61 -7.45
C PHE A 197 6.42 -12.84 -6.05
N PRO A 198 7.57 -12.22 -5.71
CA PRO A 198 8.22 -12.38 -4.40
C PRO A 198 7.49 -11.56 -3.31
N ASN A 199 6.25 -11.96 -3.01
CA ASN A 199 5.32 -11.22 -2.14
C ASN A 199 5.84 -10.99 -0.71
N LYS A 200 6.65 -11.92 -0.18
CA LYS A 200 7.24 -11.81 1.16
C LYS A 200 8.31 -10.71 1.21
N VAL A 201 9.17 -10.65 0.20
CA VAL A 201 10.25 -9.66 0.11
C VAL A 201 9.66 -8.26 -0.04
N TYR A 202 8.74 -8.05 -1.00
CA TYR A 202 8.01 -6.78 -1.13
C TYR A 202 7.20 -6.43 0.13
N GLY A 203 6.71 -7.44 0.87
CA GLY A 203 6.04 -7.23 2.15
C GLY A 203 6.97 -6.63 3.20
N ARG A 204 8.20 -7.15 3.33
CA ARG A 204 9.22 -6.62 4.24
C ARG A 204 9.68 -5.22 3.80
N ILE A 205 9.93 -5.01 2.50
CA ILE A 205 10.27 -3.69 1.95
C ILE A 205 9.21 -2.64 2.32
N LEU A 206 7.92 -2.96 2.12
CA LEU A 206 6.84 -2.04 2.49
C LEU A 206 6.75 -1.85 4.02
N GLN A 207 6.90 -2.91 4.81
CA GLN A 207 6.90 -2.80 6.27
C GLN A 207 8.00 -1.84 6.76
N THR A 208 9.23 -2.02 6.32
CA THR A 208 10.36 -1.16 6.68
C THR A 208 10.17 0.26 6.12
N THR A 209 9.61 0.41 4.92
CA THR A 209 9.23 1.74 4.40
C THR A 209 8.16 2.42 5.25
N GLY A 210 7.23 1.65 5.84
CA GLY A 210 6.28 2.13 6.84
C GLY A 210 6.97 2.68 8.08
N CYS A 211 7.94 1.94 8.64
CA CYS A 211 8.77 2.42 9.76
C CYS A 211 9.50 3.73 9.43
N MET A 212 10.01 3.86 8.20
CA MET A 212 10.63 5.11 7.75
C MET A 212 9.61 6.27 7.69
N LEU A 213 8.38 6.02 7.24
CA LEU A 213 7.32 7.04 7.26
C LEU A 213 6.95 7.44 8.69
N ASP A 214 6.88 6.48 9.61
CA ASP A 214 6.65 6.75 11.04
C ASP A 214 7.78 7.62 11.62
N ALA A 215 9.03 7.41 11.20
CA ALA A 215 10.17 8.23 11.60
C ALA A 215 10.05 9.70 11.09
N PHE A 216 9.54 9.90 9.86
CA PHE A 216 9.24 11.24 9.35
C PHE A 216 8.11 11.90 10.15
N HIS A 217 7.04 11.15 10.45
CA HIS A 217 5.95 11.63 11.28
C HIS A 217 6.43 12.01 12.69
N ALA A 218 7.24 11.17 13.32
CA ALA A 218 7.82 11.45 14.64
C ALA A 218 8.62 12.75 14.65
N MET A 219 9.42 12.99 13.59
CA MET A 219 10.15 14.25 13.45
C MET A 219 9.19 15.46 13.30
N ASN A 220 8.13 15.31 12.50
CA ASN A 220 7.12 16.36 12.31
C ASN A 220 6.41 16.69 13.63
N VAL A 221 6.07 15.69 14.44
CA VAL A 221 5.45 15.87 15.77
C VAL A 221 6.38 16.61 16.73
N VAL A 222 7.68 16.29 16.73
CA VAL A 222 8.67 16.99 17.56
C VAL A 222 8.77 18.47 17.15
N ILE A 223 8.80 18.76 15.84
CA ILE A 223 8.85 20.14 15.31
C ILE A 223 7.58 20.91 15.63
N ALA A 224 6.41 20.27 15.52
CA ALA A 224 5.12 20.90 15.76
C ALA A 224 4.89 21.29 17.23
N LYS A 225 5.61 20.68 18.17
CA LYS A 225 5.49 20.96 19.61
C LYS A 225 5.92 22.38 19.97
N ASP A 226 7.02 22.86 19.39
CA ASP A 226 7.61 24.17 19.69
C ASP A 226 7.96 24.90 18.39
N LEU A 227 7.01 25.63 17.80
CA LEU A 227 7.17 26.29 16.49
C LEU A 227 8.11 27.51 16.47
N LYS A 228 8.54 28.00 17.64
CA LYS A 228 9.44 29.14 17.76
C LYS A 228 10.68 28.72 18.52
N ALA A 229 11.83 28.78 17.86
CA ALA A 229 13.10 28.46 18.47
C ALA A 229 13.44 29.46 19.59
N THR A 230 13.96 28.98 20.70
CA THR A 230 14.58 29.84 21.71
C THR A 230 15.86 30.47 21.15
N ALA A 231 16.36 31.53 21.80
CA ALA A 231 17.63 32.13 21.39
C ALA A 231 18.80 31.13 21.49
N GLY A 232 18.76 30.23 22.49
CA GLY A 232 19.72 29.15 22.65
C GLY A 232 19.63 28.10 21.54
N GLU A 233 18.41 27.62 21.24
CA GLU A 233 18.16 26.66 20.16
C GLU A 233 18.63 27.21 18.81
N ALA A 234 18.29 28.47 18.49
CA ALA A 234 18.69 29.10 17.24
C ALA A 234 20.21 29.15 17.07
N GLU A 235 20.96 29.45 18.14
CA GLU A 235 22.43 29.47 18.12
C GLU A 235 23.03 28.08 17.88
N VAL A 236 22.53 27.05 18.58
CA VAL A 236 23.02 25.67 18.38
C VAL A 236 22.67 25.17 16.98
N LEU A 237 21.48 25.49 16.48
CA LEU A 237 21.03 25.13 15.15
C LEU A 237 21.83 25.83 14.05
N LEU A 238 22.25 27.08 14.26
CA LEU A 238 23.16 27.76 13.34
C LEU A 238 24.54 27.10 13.38
N TYR A 239 25.05 26.78 14.56
CA TYR A 239 26.37 26.18 14.75
C TYR A 239 26.52 24.79 14.11
N THR A 240 25.46 23.99 14.13
CA THR A 240 25.44 22.61 13.60
C THR A 240 24.87 22.50 12.19
N ARG A 241 24.57 23.63 11.53
CA ARG A 241 24.00 23.69 10.18
C ARG A 241 24.80 22.89 9.13
N PRO A 242 26.14 23.00 9.02
CA PRO A 242 26.85 22.31 7.94
C PRO A 242 26.82 20.78 8.10
N GLU A 243 26.94 20.27 9.33
CA GLU A 243 26.86 18.84 9.60
C GLU A 243 25.45 18.30 9.35
N ARG A 244 24.40 19.05 9.73
CA ARG A 244 23.01 18.67 9.42
C ARG A 244 22.73 18.64 7.92
N ALA A 245 23.21 19.64 7.18
CA ALA A 245 23.04 19.72 5.72
C ALA A 245 23.74 18.55 5.01
N GLU A 246 24.92 18.14 5.48
CA GLU A 246 25.60 16.95 4.97
C GLU A 246 24.78 15.68 5.29
N LEU A 247 24.28 15.55 6.52
CA LEU A 247 23.48 14.40 6.95
C LEU A 247 22.18 14.26 6.16
N SER A 248 21.44 15.36 5.98
CA SER A 248 20.18 15.37 5.23
C SER A 248 20.39 15.06 3.74
N ALA A 249 21.46 15.60 3.14
CA ALA A 249 21.84 15.31 1.77
C ALA A 249 22.21 13.83 1.57
N ARG A 250 22.93 13.22 2.52
CA ARG A 250 23.29 11.79 2.47
C ARG A 250 22.07 10.89 2.52
N ILE A 251 21.13 11.15 3.44
CA ILE A 251 19.87 10.39 3.53
C ILE A 251 19.05 10.54 2.23
N SER A 252 18.92 11.77 1.72
CA SER A 252 18.25 12.04 0.44
C SER A 252 18.86 11.26 -0.73
N HIS A 253 20.19 11.20 -0.78
CA HIS A 253 20.91 10.45 -1.81
C HIS A 253 20.64 8.94 -1.69
N LEU A 254 20.65 8.38 -0.47
CA LEU A 254 20.37 6.97 -0.26
C LEU A 254 18.96 6.57 -0.71
N PHE A 255 17.94 7.38 -0.42
CA PHE A 255 16.60 7.16 -1.00
C PHE A 255 16.60 7.15 -2.53
N SER A 256 17.37 8.04 -3.15
CA SER A 256 17.52 8.11 -4.61
C SER A 256 18.22 6.87 -5.18
N VAL A 257 19.21 6.33 -4.47
CA VAL A 257 19.89 5.07 -4.82
C VAL A 257 18.94 3.89 -4.71
N LEU A 258 18.19 3.76 -3.59
CA LEU A 258 17.18 2.71 -3.42
C LEU A 258 16.12 2.76 -4.53
N ALA A 259 15.60 3.95 -4.82
CA ALA A 259 14.60 4.15 -5.86
C ALA A 259 15.15 3.82 -7.25
N SER A 260 16.41 4.17 -7.53
CA SER A 260 17.07 3.83 -8.80
C SER A 260 17.26 2.32 -8.95
N SER A 261 17.79 1.67 -7.91
CA SER A 261 17.96 0.20 -7.88
C SER A 261 16.65 -0.54 -8.08
N MET A 262 15.60 -0.14 -7.36
CA MET A 262 14.27 -0.68 -7.55
C MET A 262 13.74 -0.44 -8.97
N LYS A 263 13.89 0.78 -9.52
CA LYS A 263 13.39 1.14 -10.86
C LYS A 263 14.10 0.38 -11.98
N LEU A 264 15.40 0.23 -11.88
CA LEU A 264 16.25 -0.36 -12.91
C LEU A 264 16.46 -1.88 -12.73
N GLU A 265 15.92 -2.49 -11.66
CA GLU A 265 16.04 -3.94 -11.42
C GLU A 265 17.51 -4.40 -11.30
N TYR A 266 18.38 -3.54 -10.75
CA TYR A 266 19.81 -3.85 -10.59
C TYR A 266 20.18 -3.98 -9.10
N PRO A 267 21.13 -4.86 -8.76
CA PRO A 267 21.59 -5.04 -7.39
C PRO A 267 22.30 -3.78 -6.89
N LEU A 268 22.23 -3.52 -5.59
CA LEU A 268 22.95 -2.41 -4.99
C LEU A 268 24.46 -2.67 -5.05
N ASN A 269 25.24 -1.59 -5.04
CA ASN A 269 26.69 -1.70 -4.93
C ASN A 269 27.05 -2.04 -3.49
N ASP A 270 27.99 -2.97 -3.29
CA ASP A 270 28.46 -3.50 -2.00
C ASP A 270 28.89 -2.42 -0.98
N ALA A 271 29.20 -1.21 -1.44
CA ALA A 271 29.62 -0.09 -0.61
C ALA A 271 28.60 1.06 -0.61
N LEU A 272 27.40 0.84 -0.04
CA LEU A 272 26.52 1.96 0.27
C LEU A 272 27.18 2.91 1.29
N PRO A 273 27.10 4.23 1.09
CA PRO A 273 27.73 5.18 2.00
C PRO A 273 27.10 5.12 3.39
N ASN A 274 27.93 4.86 4.43
CA ASN A 274 27.49 4.80 5.82
C ASN A 274 27.12 6.20 6.35
N ILE A 275 25.92 6.31 6.95
CA ILE A 275 25.41 7.55 7.58
C ILE A 275 26.02 7.78 8.97
N GLU A 276 26.49 6.73 9.65
CA GLU A 276 26.99 6.78 11.03
C GLU A 276 28.08 7.82 11.22
N HIS A 277 29.08 7.86 10.34
CA HIS A 277 30.17 8.84 10.44
C HIS A 277 29.66 10.29 10.36
N THR A 278 28.69 10.58 9.49
CA THR A 278 28.12 11.93 9.38
C THR A 278 27.28 12.28 10.62
N ARG A 279 26.54 11.32 11.17
CA ARG A 279 25.80 11.49 12.43
C ARG A 279 26.75 11.70 13.62
N ASP A 280 27.84 10.95 13.70
CA ASP A 280 28.80 11.05 14.78
C ASP A 280 29.55 12.39 14.71
N ARG A 281 29.81 12.92 13.50
CA ARG A 281 30.28 14.30 13.31
C ARG A 281 29.30 15.34 13.83
N LEU A 282 28.00 15.16 13.60
CA LEU A 282 26.96 16.04 14.17
C LEU A 282 26.99 16.00 15.71
N LEU A 283 27.04 14.81 16.31
CA LEU A 283 27.12 14.65 17.76
C LEU A 283 28.40 15.26 18.35
N ALA A 284 29.53 15.07 17.69
CA ALA A 284 30.79 15.69 18.05
C ALA A 284 30.70 17.22 17.98
N LYS A 285 29.99 17.77 16.98
CA LYS A 285 29.78 19.21 16.84
C LYS A 285 28.88 19.79 17.93
N ILE A 286 27.85 19.05 18.33
CA ILE A 286 27.00 19.42 19.48
C ILE A 286 27.84 19.46 20.76
N PHE A 287 28.72 18.46 20.97
CA PHE A 287 29.63 18.43 22.11
C PHE A 287 30.64 19.60 22.07
N ASP A 288 31.19 19.90 20.89
CA ASP A 288 32.10 21.03 20.67
C ASP A 288 31.44 22.37 21.00
N PHE A 289 30.18 22.57 20.58
CA PHE A 289 29.40 23.76 20.95
C PHE A 289 29.28 23.91 22.48
N ARG A 290 28.98 22.81 23.19
CA ARG A 290 28.85 22.82 24.67
C ARG A 290 30.17 23.20 25.35
N LYS A 291 31.30 22.76 24.80
CA LYS A 291 32.62 23.00 25.40
C LYS A 291 33.20 24.36 25.01
N ASN A 292 33.18 24.70 23.73
CA ASN A 292 33.96 25.76 23.10
C ASN A 292 33.12 26.84 22.41
N GLY A 293 31.79 26.71 22.36
CA GLY A 293 30.92 27.67 21.67
C GLY A 293 30.94 29.05 22.32
N GLU A 294 31.20 30.10 21.53
CA GLU A 294 31.27 31.48 22.04
C GLU A 294 29.96 31.93 22.71
N ARG A 295 28.83 31.49 22.17
CA ARG A 295 27.48 31.79 22.65
C ARG A 295 26.84 30.65 23.45
N ARG A 296 27.64 29.70 23.95
CA ARG A 296 27.13 28.53 24.71
C ARG A 296 26.27 28.91 25.91
N HIS A 297 26.50 30.07 26.51
CA HIS A 297 25.77 30.54 27.69
C HIS A 297 24.30 30.89 27.39
N LEU A 298 23.94 31.04 26.11
CA LEU A 298 22.56 31.28 25.67
C LEU A 298 21.76 29.98 25.53
N ALA A 299 22.43 28.82 25.49
CA ALA A 299 21.80 27.53 25.30
C ALA A 299 21.81 26.71 26.59
N THR A 300 20.66 26.13 26.91
CA THR A 300 20.43 25.20 28.01
C THR A 300 20.49 23.76 27.49
N ASP A 301 20.70 22.77 28.36
CA ASP A 301 20.64 21.35 27.97
C ASP A 301 19.30 20.98 27.30
N LYS A 302 18.20 21.66 27.66
CA LYS A 302 16.88 21.52 27.02
C LYS A 302 16.88 21.93 25.54
N ASP A 303 17.63 22.98 25.19
CA ASP A 303 17.73 23.49 23.81
C ASP A 303 18.47 22.49 22.88
N LEU A 304 19.15 21.48 23.45
CA LEU A 304 19.83 20.41 22.70
C LEU A 304 18.91 19.22 22.42
N GLU A 305 17.77 19.09 23.11
CA GLU A 305 16.86 17.93 23.01
C GLU A 305 16.41 17.68 21.57
N LEU A 306 16.12 18.76 20.82
CA LEU A 306 15.70 18.72 19.43
C LEU A 306 16.76 18.07 18.51
N LEU A 307 18.03 18.40 18.73
CA LEU A 307 19.14 17.84 17.96
C LEU A 307 19.42 16.38 18.32
N TYR A 308 19.23 15.99 19.59
CA TYR A 308 19.32 14.60 19.99
C TYR A 308 18.16 13.76 19.42
N ALA A 309 16.94 14.30 19.40
CA ALA A 309 15.80 13.67 18.73
C ALA A 309 16.10 13.48 17.23
N TYR A 310 16.61 14.51 16.56
CA TYR A 310 17.02 14.42 15.15
C TYR A 310 18.14 13.37 14.93
N ALA A 311 19.14 13.31 15.80
CA ALA A 311 20.19 12.29 15.73
C ALA A 311 19.67 10.86 15.94
N LEU A 312 18.64 10.69 16.78
CA LEU A 312 17.98 9.41 17.01
C LEU A 312 17.14 8.98 15.80
N VAL A 313 16.33 9.88 15.25
CA VAL A 313 15.49 9.60 14.07
C VAL A 313 16.37 9.30 12.84
N THR A 314 17.43 10.07 12.62
CA THR A 314 18.37 9.81 11.51
C THR A 314 19.10 8.47 11.65
N ARG A 315 19.38 8.02 12.88
CA ARG A 315 19.91 6.68 13.13
C ARG A 315 18.91 5.60 12.73
N GLN A 316 17.64 5.73 13.14
CA GLN A 316 16.59 4.79 12.77
C GLN A 316 16.42 4.70 11.25
N LEU A 317 16.34 5.85 10.58
CA LEU A 317 16.26 5.92 9.12
C LEU A 317 17.44 5.26 8.43
N ALA A 318 18.66 5.46 8.94
CA ALA A 318 19.85 4.82 8.38
C ALA A 318 19.76 3.28 8.44
N GLN A 319 19.30 2.75 9.56
CA GLN A 319 19.11 1.31 9.74
C GLN A 319 18.02 0.76 8.83
N ASP A 320 16.85 1.42 8.79
CA ASP A 320 15.75 1.02 7.92
C ASP A 320 16.16 1.04 6.43
N ILE A 321 16.96 2.02 6.01
CA ILE A 321 17.49 2.12 4.64
C ILE A 321 18.41 0.95 4.32
N ALA A 322 19.27 0.57 5.26
CA ALA A 322 20.15 -0.59 5.11
C ALA A 322 19.35 -1.89 5.03
N ASP A 323 18.33 -2.06 5.89
CA ASP A 323 17.46 -3.23 5.87
C ASP A 323 16.71 -3.38 4.55
N VAL A 324 16.19 -2.27 3.99
CA VAL A 324 15.61 -2.28 2.63
C VAL A 324 16.66 -2.61 1.58
N GLY A 325 17.90 -2.14 1.74
CA GLY A 325 19.01 -2.48 0.86
C GLY A 325 19.24 -4.00 0.77
N VAL A 326 19.28 -4.69 1.91
CA VAL A 326 19.39 -6.15 1.98
C VAL A 326 18.22 -6.84 1.28
N GLU A 327 17.00 -6.32 1.40
CA GLU A 327 15.85 -6.89 0.69
C GLU A 327 15.91 -6.66 -0.82
N ILE A 328 16.52 -5.57 -1.28
CA ILE A 328 16.77 -5.31 -2.70
C ILE A 328 17.83 -6.27 -3.25
N GLU A 329 18.91 -6.53 -2.50
CA GLU A 329 19.90 -7.55 -2.84
C GLU A 329 19.26 -8.95 -2.93
N ASN A 330 18.32 -9.27 -2.03
CA ASN A 330 17.54 -10.52 -2.11
C ASN A 330 16.67 -10.61 -3.38
N LEU A 331 16.29 -9.48 -4.00
CA LEU A 331 15.50 -9.45 -5.23
C LEU A 331 16.36 -9.57 -6.49
N TYR A 332 17.49 -8.85 -6.53
CA TYR A 332 18.27 -8.64 -7.76
C TYR A 332 19.68 -9.26 -7.72
N GLY A 333 20.07 -9.85 -6.59
CA GLY A 333 21.39 -10.43 -6.38
C GLY A 333 22.40 -9.43 -5.84
N ILE A 334 23.68 -9.76 -6.01
CA ILE A 334 24.84 -8.93 -5.63
C ILE A 334 25.52 -8.51 -6.94
N LEU A 335 26.07 -7.30 -6.99
CA LEU A 335 26.75 -6.79 -8.18
C LEU A 335 28.13 -7.46 -8.31
N ASP A 336 28.28 -8.41 -9.24
CA ASP A 336 29.56 -9.06 -9.55
C ASP A 336 30.17 -8.47 -10.84
N GLU A 337 31.49 -8.29 -10.89
CA GLU A 337 32.21 -7.77 -12.07
C GLU A 337 31.95 -8.64 -13.32
N GLU A 338 31.74 -9.95 -13.13
CA GLU A 338 31.44 -10.86 -14.25
C GLU A 338 30.08 -10.56 -14.92
N SER A 339 29.16 -9.90 -14.21
CA SER A 339 27.82 -9.55 -14.71
C SER A 339 27.83 -8.32 -15.65
N LEU A 340 28.91 -7.52 -15.63
CA LEU A 340 29.03 -6.27 -16.38
C LEU A 340 30.09 -6.35 -17.48
N LYS A 341 29.98 -7.34 -18.38
CA LYS A 341 30.86 -7.43 -19.55
C LYS A 341 30.56 -6.31 -20.54
N LEU A 342 31.54 -5.44 -20.78
CA LEU A 342 31.52 -4.47 -21.87
C LEU A 342 31.55 -5.24 -23.20
N GLN A 343 30.51 -5.13 -24.02
CA GLN A 343 30.48 -5.63 -25.39
C GLN A 343 30.96 -4.57 -26.37
#